data_AF-A0A560R1K5-F1
#
_entry.id   AF-A0A560R1K5-F1
#
_cell.length_a   1.000
_cell.length_b   1.000
_cell.length_c   1.000
_cell.angle_alpha   90.00
_cell.angle_beta   90.00
_cell.angle_gamma   90.00
#
_symmetry.space_group_name_H-M   'P 1'
#
loop_
_entity.id
_entity.type
_entity.pdbx_description
1 polymer ?
#
loop_
_entity_poly.entity_id
_entity_poly.type
_entity_poly.pdbx_seq_one_letter_code
_entity_poly.pdbx_strand_id
1 'polypeptide(L)'
;MPISHDDPRHASGVTLKRLPLRKAAVLFIVVVCLCLCGLLYLQLEQSRRHDLAVAEVASSNLTRAMAQQAEDTFMKADLVLTSLADWIQVDGFVPAQIPRLQKTFARRVQALSQLHGIVLFDRKGQWVVTSFEDLPRGPGVADRDYFLFHQQNVSSLAHIGPAIRSRVNGEWIIPVSKRVNDKDGHFHGVLLAGIKMSYFDQFFKSFSIDDDGSIFLALTDGTLLARRPFVESQIGQSLAKGEIFSKYLSGSMSGNAMIGSLLDGTVRLHGYRQLDAYPLVVSAASSRDSILKGWYDTAFKSSVIVALVVLGVGLFGWVFVRQVRLGERVEKDLRKAKDALNLIATHDSLTGLANRRLFEQALDLEFGRGIRQSSSLSLIMLDIDYFKRYNDAYGHVAGDHCLAEVARVVKSCCHRATDLAVRYGGEEFAVLLPNTDVHGAMVIAEQIRRSVMNCNINHSGAPSGYVTVSLGCHAFVPTRLDSTEVFIERADAALYQAKHSGRNRSAVLSMDGSVGELMRSDR
;
A
#
# COMPACT_ATOMS: atom_id res chain seq x y z
N MET A 1 4.99 2.61 -65.11
CA MET A 1 5.34 2.48 -63.68
C MET A 1 4.22 1.69 -63.00
N PRO A 2 4.48 0.51 -62.44
CA PRO A 2 3.47 -0.26 -61.72
C PRO A 2 3.37 0.25 -60.27
N ILE A 3 2.15 0.38 -59.76
CA ILE A 3 1.86 0.71 -58.37
C ILE A 3 1.94 -0.59 -57.56
N SER A 4 2.86 -0.60 -56.60
CA SER A 4 3.05 -1.66 -55.61
C SER A 4 1.89 -1.66 -54.62
N HIS A 5 1.18 -2.79 -54.54
CA HIS A 5 0.24 -3.10 -53.47
C HIS A 5 1.03 -3.67 -52.29
N ASP A 6 1.48 -2.81 -51.37
CA ASP A 6 1.94 -3.23 -50.05
C ASP A 6 0.72 -3.31 -49.12
N ASP A 7 0.41 -4.52 -48.64
CA ASP A 7 -0.61 -4.80 -47.62
C ASP A 7 0.08 -4.89 -46.24
N PRO A 8 -0.08 -3.90 -45.33
CA PRO A 8 0.60 -3.91 -44.04
C PRO A 8 -0.33 -4.53 -42.99
N ARG A 9 -0.56 -5.84 -43.03
CA ARG A 9 -1.25 -6.56 -41.94
C ARG A 9 -0.62 -7.92 -41.60
N HIS A 10 0.65 -7.88 -41.18
CA HIS A 10 1.20 -8.90 -40.29
C HIS A 10 1.72 -8.26 -39.00
N ALA A 11 0.78 -7.82 -38.15
CA ALA A 11 1.08 -7.59 -36.75
C ALA A 11 1.11 -8.94 -36.03
N SER A 12 2.30 -9.35 -35.60
CA SER A 12 2.55 -10.46 -34.71
C SER A 12 1.82 -10.26 -33.39
N GLY A 13 0.65 -10.90 -33.25
CA GLY A 13 -0.09 -10.96 -32.00
C GLY A 13 0.73 -11.70 -30.95
N VAL A 14 1.47 -10.95 -30.13
CA VAL A 14 2.03 -11.46 -28.88
C VAL A 14 0.87 -11.98 -28.05
N THR A 15 0.78 -13.31 -27.93
CA THR A 15 -0.16 -13.97 -27.02
C THR A 15 0.27 -13.66 -25.59
N LEU A 16 -0.19 -12.51 -25.08
CA LEU A 16 -0.12 -12.17 -23.66
C LEU A 16 -0.73 -13.35 -22.90
N LYS A 17 0.12 -14.15 -22.25
CA LYS A 17 -0.29 -15.21 -21.33
C LYS A 17 -1.23 -14.58 -20.31
N ARG A 18 -2.54 -14.82 -20.46
CA ARG A 18 -3.55 -14.31 -19.54
C ARG A 18 -3.19 -14.80 -18.15
N LEU A 19 -2.83 -13.88 -17.25
CA LEU A 19 -2.62 -14.23 -15.86
C LEU A 19 -3.91 -14.86 -15.33
N PRO A 20 -3.81 -15.97 -14.57
CA PRO A 20 -4.99 -16.52 -13.92
C PRO A 20 -5.62 -15.43 -13.06
N LEU A 21 -6.94 -15.25 -13.17
CA LEU A 21 -7.72 -14.16 -12.58
C LEU A 21 -7.36 -13.88 -11.12
N ARG A 22 -7.08 -14.94 -10.36
CA ARG A 22 -6.61 -14.88 -8.96
C ARG A 22 -5.31 -14.09 -8.78
N LYS A 23 -4.28 -14.34 -9.62
CA LYS A 23 -2.99 -13.65 -9.52
C LYS A 23 -3.14 -12.17 -9.85
N ALA A 24 -3.96 -11.85 -10.85
CA ALA A 24 -4.26 -10.47 -11.21
C ALA A 24 -5.00 -9.73 -10.07
N ALA A 25 -6.00 -10.36 -9.45
CA ALA A 25 -6.73 -9.79 -8.32
C ALA A 25 -5.83 -9.53 -7.10
N VAL A 26 -4.99 -10.50 -6.73
CA VAL A 26 -4.03 -10.33 -5.63
C VAL A 26 -3.04 -9.21 -5.93
N LEU A 27 -2.49 -9.16 -7.15
CA LEU A 27 -1.58 -8.09 -7.56
C LEU A 27 -2.26 -6.73 -7.46
N PHE A 28 -3.50 -6.61 -7.96
CA PHE A 28 -4.27 -5.37 -7.87
C PHE A 28 -4.47 -4.90 -6.42
N ILE A 29 -4.86 -5.81 -5.52
CA ILE A 29 -5.03 -5.50 -4.09
C ILE A 29 -3.72 -5.01 -3.47
N VAL A 30 -2.61 -5.70 -3.74
CA VAL A 30 -1.30 -5.29 -3.22
C VAL A 30 -0.91 -3.91 -3.74
N VAL A 31 -1.12 -3.64 -5.04
CA VAL A 31 -0.86 -2.34 -5.65
C VAL A 31 -1.71 -1.25 -5.00
N VAL A 32 -3.01 -1.48 -4.79
CA VAL A 32 -3.90 -0.51 -4.12
C VAL A 32 -3.42 -0.21 -2.69
N CYS A 33 -3.07 -1.24 -1.91
CA CYS A 33 -2.55 -1.05 -0.56
C CYS A 33 -1.22 -0.27 -0.55
N LEU A 34 -0.30 -0.58 -1.48
CA LEU A 34 0.96 0.16 -1.62
C LEU A 34 0.73 1.62 -2.03
N CYS A 35 -0.21 1.88 -2.95
CA CYS A 35 -0.58 3.24 -3.33
C CYS A 35 -1.18 4.02 -2.16
N LEU A 36 -2.07 3.42 -1.36
CA LEU A 36 -2.66 4.06 -0.18
C LEU A 36 -1.59 4.42 0.86
N CYS A 37 -0.69 3.48 1.18
CA CYS A 37 0.41 3.74 2.11
C CYS A 37 1.40 4.77 1.57
N GLY A 38 1.70 4.73 0.28
CA GLY A 38 2.58 5.69 -0.39
C GLY A 38 2.00 7.10 -0.40
N LEU A 39 0.72 7.25 -0.72
CA LEU A 39 0.01 8.53 -0.66
C LEU A 39 -0.03 9.09 0.75
N LEU A 40 -0.33 8.25 1.76
CA LEU A 40 -0.27 8.66 3.17
C LEU A 40 1.13 9.18 3.52
N TYR A 41 2.19 8.44 3.16
CA TYR A 41 3.55 8.87 3.43
C TYR A 41 3.88 10.23 2.79
N LEU A 42 3.53 10.41 1.52
CA LEU A 42 3.73 11.68 0.81
C LEU A 42 2.97 12.83 1.48
N GLN A 43 1.70 12.60 1.85
CA GLN A 43 0.88 13.59 2.55
C GLN A 43 1.47 13.96 3.91
N LEU A 44 1.91 12.97 4.70
CA LEU A 44 2.51 13.20 6.02
C LEU A 44 3.80 14.01 5.93
N GLU A 45 4.68 13.66 4.99
CA GLU A 45 5.94 14.39 4.78
C GLU A 45 5.69 15.80 4.23
N GLN A 46 4.71 15.98 3.34
CA GLN A 46 4.32 17.30 2.85
C GLN A 46 3.74 18.17 3.98
N SER A 47 2.85 17.62 4.80
CA SER A 47 2.28 18.32 5.96
C SER A 47 3.38 18.72 6.96
N ARG A 48 4.32 17.81 7.24
CA ARG A 48 5.45 18.08 8.15
C ARG A 48 6.30 19.24 7.67
N ARG A 49 6.61 19.28 6.37
CA ARG A 49 7.38 20.37 5.74
C ARG A 49 6.61 21.69 5.78
N HIS A 50 5.30 21.64 5.54
CA HIS A 50 4.45 22.83 5.61
C HIS A 50 4.43 23.43 7.01
N ASP A 51 4.19 22.62 8.04
CA ASP A 51 4.14 23.09 9.43
C ASP A 51 5.48 23.68 9.90
N LEU A 52 6.61 23.07 9.48
CA LEU A 52 7.94 23.63 9.73
C LEU A 52 8.17 24.97 9.01
N ALA A 53 7.77 25.08 7.74
CA ALA A 53 7.91 26.33 6.98
C ALA A 53 7.05 27.46 7.57
N VAL A 54 5.84 27.15 8.04
CA VAL A 54 4.98 28.10 8.75
C VAL A 54 5.64 28.55 10.06
N ALA A 55 6.23 27.62 10.81
CA ALA A 55 6.95 27.93 12.04
C ALA A 55 8.19 28.81 11.80
N GLU A 56 8.93 28.60 10.71
CA GLU A 56 10.07 29.44 10.31
C GLU A 56 9.62 30.89 10.03
N VAL A 57 8.55 31.08 9.27
CA VAL A 57 7.99 32.40 8.99
C VAL A 57 7.50 33.08 10.28
N ALA A 58 6.78 32.34 11.13
CA ALA A 58 6.30 32.86 12.42
C ALA A 58 7.46 33.29 13.32
N SER A 59 8.50 32.46 13.42
CA SER A 59 9.70 32.73 14.21
C SER A 59 10.49 33.94 13.67
N SER A 60 10.60 34.07 12.34
CA SER A 60 11.25 35.23 11.70
C SER A 60 10.51 36.54 11.98
N ASN A 61 9.18 36.52 11.85
CA ASN A 61 8.33 37.68 12.11
C ASN A 61 8.36 38.08 13.59
N LEU A 62 8.29 37.10 14.50
CA LEU A 62 8.38 37.32 15.93
C LEU A 62 9.72 37.94 16.33
N THR A 63 10.83 37.37 15.84
CA THR A 63 12.17 37.89 16.12
C THR A 63 12.36 39.29 15.56
N ARG A 64 11.81 39.59 14.38
CA ARG A 64 11.83 40.94 13.79
C ARG A 64 11.07 41.95 14.66
N ALA A 65 9.87 41.59 15.13
CA ALA A 65 9.09 42.46 16.01
C ALA A 65 9.81 42.71 17.35
N MET A 66 10.46 41.69 17.91
CA MET A 66 11.24 41.84 19.14
C MET A 66 12.50 42.67 18.95
N ALA A 67 13.20 42.52 17.82
CA ALA A 67 14.34 43.34 17.48
C ALA A 67 13.94 44.82 17.33
N GLN A 68 12.84 45.10 16.62
CA GLN A 68 12.30 46.46 16.51
C GLN A 68 11.95 47.04 17.88
N GLN A 69 11.27 46.29 18.75
CA GLN A 69 10.94 46.77 20.09
C GLN A 69 12.20 47.05 20.91
N ALA A 70 13.20 46.16 20.84
CA ALA A 70 14.46 46.38 21.53
C ALA A 70 15.13 47.66 21.00
N GLU A 71 15.26 47.80 19.68
CA GLU A 71 15.84 48.98 19.03
C GLU A 71 15.14 50.28 19.47
N ASP A 72 13.81 50.32 19.41
CA ASP A 72 13.02 51.47 19.86
C ASP A 72 13.22 51.78 21.35
N THR A 73 13.40 50.75 22.17
CA THR A 73 13.61 50.91 23.63
C THR A 73 14.96 51.57 23.91
N PHE A 74 16.03 51.07 23.29
CA PHE A 74 17.37 51.62 23.43
C PHE A 74 17.50 53.00 22.75
N MET A 75 16.90 53.18 21.57
CA MET A 75 16.87 54.46 20.85
C MET A 75 16.21 55.57 21.67
N LYS A 76 15.07 55.30 22.32
CA LYS A 76 14.42 56.29 23.19
C LYS A 76 15.29 56.70 24.37
N ALA A 77 16.02 55.75 24.97
CA ALA A 77 16.96 56.05 26.05
C ALA A 77 18.15 56.88 25.55
N ASP A 78 18.74 56.48 24.42
CA ASP A 78 19.86 57.15 23.77
C ASP A 78 19.52 58.59 23.36
N LEU A 79 18.35 58.83 22.75
CA LEU A 79 17.88 60.18 22.40
C LEU A 79 17.74 61.08 23.63
N VAL A 80 17.20 60.55 24.73
CA VAL A 80 17.11 61.31 26.00
C VAL A 80 18.51 61.62 26.53
N LEU A 81 19.40 60.63 26.57
CA LEU A 81 20.78 60.83 27.04
C LEU A 81 21.54 61.84 26.18
N THR A 82 21.38 61.78 24.86
CA THR A 82 22.02 62.72 23.92
C THR A 82 21.57 64.16 24.22
N SER A 83 20.25 64.38 24.27
CA SER A 83 19.71 65.71 24.54
C SER A 83 20.16 66.29 25.88
N LEU A 84 20.27 65.44 26.91
CA LEU A 84 20.72 65.85 28.24
C LEU A 84 22.23 66.09 28.26
N ALA A 85 23.03 65.25 27.60
CA ALA A 85 24.47 65.42 27.50
C ALA A 85 24.83 66.72 26.79
N ASP A 86 24.15 67.05 25.68
CA ASP A 86 24.34 68.30 24.95
C ASP A 86 24.02 69.53 25.82
N TRP A 87 22.89 69.49 26.54
CA TRP A 87 22.52 70.57 27.47
C TRP A 87 23.54 70.72 28.61
N ILE A 88 23.98 69.61 29.19
CA ILE A 88 24.94 69.60 30.29
C ILE A 88 26.33 70.10 29.81
N GLN A 89 26.72 69.80 28.57
CA GLN A 89 27.99 70.29 28.00
C GLN A 89 27.99 71.81 27.81
N VAL A 90 26.85 72.40 27.43
CA VAL A 90 26.71 73.85 27.23
C VAL A 90 26.54 74.60 28.55
N ASP A 91 25.63 74.14 29.41
CA ASP A 91 25.22 74.87 30.62
C ASP A 91 26.03 74.48 31.87
N GLY A 92 26.73 73.35 31.83
CA GLY A 92 27.37 72.75 33.00
C GLY A 92 26.35 72.12 33.96
N PHE A 93 26.83 71.73 35.15
CA PHE A 93 25.99 71.19 36.23
C PHE A 93 26.33 71.80 37.61
N VAL A 94 26.48 73.13 37.66
CA VAL A 94 26.82 73.88 38.88
C VAL A 94 25.74 73.66 39.97
N PRO A 95 26.05 73.70 41.28
CA PRO A 95 25.07 73.43 42.35
C PRO A 95 23.72 74.14 42.24
N ALA A 96 23.69 75.36 41.68
CA ALA A 96 22.45 76.13 41.45
C ALA A 96 21.50 75.50 40.39
N GLN A 97 22.03 74.71 39.46
CA GLN A 97 21.26 74.09 38.36
C GLN A 97 20.76 72.67 38.71
N ILE A 98 21.34 72.03 39.74
CA ILE A 98 21.03 70.65 40.14
C ILE A 98 19.52 70.41 40.35
N PRO A 99 18.75 71.26 41.08
CA PRO A 99 17.32 71.03 41.28
C PRO A 99 16.51 71.05 39.96
N ARG A 100 16.91 71.89 39.00
CA ARG A 100 16.27 71.96 37.68
C ARG A 100 16.57 70.71 36.85
N LEU A 101 17.82 70.23 36.88
CA LEU A 101 18.22 69.00 36.21
C LEU A 101 17.52 67.77 36.81
N GLN A 102 17.46 67.66 38.15
CA GLN A 102 16.74 66.59 38.85
C GLN A 102 15.26 66.54 38.43
N LYS A 103 14.56 67.68 38.44
CA LYS A 103 13.16 67.77 37.97
C LYS A 103 13.00 67.35 36.51
N THR A 104 13.98 67.67 35.67
CA THR A 104 13.99 67.29 34.25
C THR A 104 14.19 65.78 34.11
N PHE A 105 15.17 65.20 34.80
CA PHE A 105 15.45 63.77 34.81
C PHE A 105 14.21 62.98 35.28
N ALA A 106 13.60 63.38 36.39
CA ALA A 106 12.38 62.78 36.91
C ALA A 106 11.23 62.81 35.90
N ARG A 107 10.99 63.95 35.22
CA ARG A 107 9.97 64.06 34.16
C ARG A 107 10.24 63.14 32.97
N ARG A 108 11.51 62.99 32.55
CA ARG A 108 11.88 62.09 31.45
C ARG A 108 11.62 60.63 31.83
N VAL A 109 11.97 60.23 33.05
CA VAL A 109 11.72 58.86 33.56
C VAL A 109 10.22 58.59 33.70
N GLN A 110 9.43 59.57 34.14
CA GLN A 110 7.96 59.43 34.19
C GLN A 110 7.33 59.27 32.80
N ALA A 111 7.88 59.94 31.78
CA ALA A 111 7.38 59.84 30.41
C ALA A 111 7.78 58.53 29.70
N LEU A 112 8.85 57.87 30.14
CA LEU A 112 9.39 56.65 29.53
C LEU A 112 9.36 55.51 30.54
N SER A 113 8.28 54.73 30.53
CA SER A 113 8.05 53.65 31.50
C SER A 113 9.16 52.58 31.54
N GLN A 114 9.87 52.40 30.42
CA GLN A 114 11.01 51.48 30.31
C GLN A 114 12.24 51.92 31.12
N LEU A 115 12.36 53.22 31.46
CA LEU A 115 13.48 53.74 32.21
C LEU A 115 13.29 53.46 33.71
N HIS A 116 14.34 52.90 34.31
CA HIS A 116 14.52 52.74 35.76
C HIS A 116 14.83 54.09 36.41
N GLY A 117 15.78 54.81 35.83
CA GLY A 117 16.22 56.11 36.31
C GLY A 117 17.30 56.69 35.41
N ILE A 118 17.55 57.99 35.56
CA ILE A 118 18.64 58.72 34.90
C ILE A 118 19.54 59.31 35.98
N VAL A 119 20.86 59.16 35.83
CA VAL A 119 21.84 59.59 36.81
C VAL A 119 23.04 60.23 36.13
N LEU A 120 23.50 61.35 36.66
CA LEU A 120 24.75 62.01 36.28
C LEU A 120 25.81 61.76 37.35
N PHE A 121 26.98 61.29 36.90
CA PHE A 121 28.17 61.11 37.70
C PHE A 121 29.27 62.09 37.28
N ASP A 122 30.06 62.58 38.24
CA ASP A 122 31.20 63.47 37.96
C ASP A 122 32.44 62.73 37.44
N ARG A 123 33.54 63.47 37.23
CA ARG A 123 34.85 62.94 36.81
C ARG A 123 35.44 61.85 37.73
N LYS A 124 35.00 61.79 38.99
CA LYS A 124 35.44 60.81 39.99
C LYS A 124 34.42 59.68 40.19
N GLY A 125 33.34 59.66 39.40
CA GLY A 125 32.28 58.67 39.50
C GLY A 125 31.35 58.90 40.70
N GLN A 126 31.32 60.10 41.29
CA GLN A 126 30.41 60.43 42.38
C GLN A 126 29.06 60.91 41.86
N TRP A 127 28.00 60.66 42.63
CA TRP A 127 26.63 61.04 42.30
C TRP A 127 26.47 62.57 42.29
N VAL A 128 25.95 63.13 41.19
CA VAL A 128 25.72 64.59 41.06
C VAL A 128 24.22 64.89 40.98
N VAL A 129 23.55 64.29 40.00
CA VAL A 129 22.11 64.48 39.76
C VAL A 129 21.47 63.12 39.56
N THR A 130 20.28 62.92 40.11
CA THR A 130 19.51 61.71 39.91
C THR A 130 18.06 62.03 39.59
N SER A 131 17.36 61.11 38.91
CA SER A 131 15.92 61.15 38.73
C SER A 131 15.13 60.70 39.98
N PHE A 132 15.79 60.05 40.94
CA PHE A 132 15.16 59.59 42.18
C PHE A 132 14.92 60.76 43.14
N GLU A 133 14.06 60.55 44.14
CA GLU A 133 13.75 61.56 45.16
C GLU A 133 15.00 61.90 45.99
N ASP A 134 15.75 60.87 46.41
CA ASP A 134 16.96 61.02 47.22
C ASP A 134 18.24 60.71 46.44
N LEU A 135 19.30 61.47 46.74
CA LEU A 135 20.64 61.18 46.23
C LEU A 135 21.25 59.99 47.00
N PRO A 136 21.63 58.89 46.32
CA PRO A 136 22.19 57.72 47.00
C PRO A 136 23.47 58.06 47.77
N ARG A 137 23.59 57.56 49.00
CA ARG A 137 24.84 57.61 49.78
C ARG A 137 25.63 56.33 49.52
N GLY A 138 26.84 56.42 48.94
CA GLY A 138 27.66 55.26 48.64
C GLY A 138 28.94 55.59 47.88
N PRO A 139 29.79 54.59 47.55
CA PRO A 139 31.14 54.79 47.00
C PRO A 139 31.20 55.31 45.55
N GLY A 140 30.10 55.83 44.99
CA GLY A 140 30.02 56.25 43.59
C GLY A 140 29.91 55.06 42.63
N VAL A 141 30.47 55.19 41.42
CA VAL A 141 30.46 54.20 40.34
C VAL A 141 31.80 54.08 39.60
N ALA A 142 32.90 54.57 40.18
CA ALA A 142 34.21 54.58 39.54
C ALA A 142 34.73 53.16 39.17
N ASP A 143 34.26 52.13 39.87
CA ASP A 143 34.59 50.72 39.64
C ASP A 143 33.70 50.04 38.59
N ARG A 144 32.65 50.72 38.09
CA ARG A 144 31.69 50.13 37.14
C ARG A 144 32.22 50.18 35.72
N ASP A 145 31.96 49.10 34.99
CA ASP A 145 32.35 48.91 33.58
C ASP A 145 32.01 50.12 32.69
N TYR A 146 30.75 50.58 32.68
CA TYR A 146 30.33 51.72 31.88
C TYR A 146 31.08 53.03 32.23
N PHE A 147 31.52 53.20 33.48
CA PHE A 147 32.27 54.39 33.88
C PHE A 147 33.71 54.32 33.38
N LEU A 148 34.36 53.17 33.59
CA LEU A 148 35.70 52.88 33.09
C LEU A 148 35.75 52.98 31.56
N PHE A 149 34.72 52.48 30.87
CA PHE A 149 34.58 52.57 29.42
C PHE A 149 34.65 54.03 28.94
N HIS A 150 33.84 54.94 29.49
CA HIS A 150 33.81 56.36 29.06
C HIS A 150 34.99 57.19 29.59
N GLN A 151 35.67 56.73 30.62
CA GLN A 151 36.92 57.32 31.08
C GLN A 151 38.06 57.04 30.09
N GLN A 152 38.06 55.85 29.49
CA GLN A 152 39.12 55.39 28.57
C GLN A 152 38.80 55.67 27.09
N ASN A 153 37.52 55.78 26.73
CA ASN A 153 37.08 56.03 25.36
C ASN A 153 36.54 57.45 25.19
N VAL A 154 36.99 58.16 24.16
CA VAL A 154 36.56 59.54 23.87
C VAL A 154 35.21 59.64 23.13
N SER A 155 34.65 58.50 22.71
CA SER A 155 33.40 58.43 21.95
C SER A 155 32.22 59.04 22.69
N SER A 156 31.35 59.75 21.97
CA SER A 156 30.06 60.27 22.47
C SER A 156 28.88 59.34 22.17
N LEU A 157 29.13 58.18 21.54
CA LEU A 157 28.12 57.17 21.28
C LEU A 157 27.64 56.54 22.61
N ALA A 158 26.38 56.10 22.61
CA ALA A 158 25.85 55.36 23.74
C ALA A 158 26.60 54.03 23.88
N HIS A 159 26.99 53.71 25.11
CA HIS A 159 27.53 52.41 25.48
C HIS A 159 26.47 51.63 26.26
N ILE A 160 26.17 50.42 25.77
CA ILE A 160 25.28 49.46 26.41
C ILE A 160 26.14 48.42 27.10
N GLY A 161 26.09 48.42 28.44
CA GLY A 161 26.86 47.47 29.25
C GLY A 161 26.08 46.21 29.60
N PRO A 162 26.73 45.23 30.28
CA PRO A 162 26.05 44.06 30.80
C PRO A 162 24.97 44.43 31.81
N ALA A 163 23.96 43.57 31.97
CA ALA A 163 22.93 43.74 32.98
C ALA A 163 23.56 43.73 34.38
N ILE A 164 23.17 44.69 35.23
CA ILE A 164 23.67 44.85 36.60
C ILE A 164 22.54 45.15 37.56
N ARG A 165 22.78 44.90 38.84
CA ARG A 165 21.91 45.42 39.92
C ARG A 165 22.22 46.89 40.19
N SER A 166 21.18 47.71 40.19
CA SER A 166 21.24 49.14 40.51
C SER A 166 21.71 49.36 41.94
N ARG A 167 22.64 50.30 42.15
CA ARG A 167 23.09 50.70 43.51
C ARG A 167 22.06 51.53 44.26
N VAL A 168 21.01 51.99 43.57
CA VAL A 168 19.96 52.81 44.17
C VAL A 168 18.95 51.95 44.90
N ASN A 169 18.41 50.92 44.24
CA ASN A 169 17.31 50.11 44.77
C ASN A 169 17.48 48.59 44.58
N GLY A 170 18.62 48.13 44.06
CA GLY A 170 18.92 46.69 43.90
C GLY A 170 18.25 46.00 42.70
N GLU A 171 17.41 46.71 41.93
CA GLU A 171 16.73 46.16 40.76
C GLU A 171 17.70 45.91 39.59
N TRP A 172 17.39 44.90 38.78
CA TRP A 172 18.14 44.59 37.57
C TRP A 172 17.88 45.61 36.46
N ILE A 173 18.95 46.19 35.94
CA ILE A 173 18.93 47.17 34.86
C ILE A 173 19.95 46.81 33.77
N ILE A 174 19.63 47.20 32.54
CA ILE A 174 20.60 47.25 31.44
C ILE A 174 21.10 48.70 31.36
N PRO A 175 22.37 48.98 31.65
CA PRO A 175 22.91 50.34 31.66
C PRO A 175 23.13 50.84 30.23
N VAL A 176 22.49 51.96 29.87
CA VAL A 176 22.81 52.75 28.68
C VAL A 176 23.49 54.02 29.15
N SER A 177 24.72 54.27 28.70
CA SER A 177 25.56 55.34 29.24
C SER A 177 26.19 56.19 28.15
N LYS A 178 26.39 57.47 28.43
CA LYS A 178 27.13 58.40 27.57
C LYS A 178 28.21 59.15 28.34
N ARG A 179 29.32 59.39 27.65
CA ARG A 179 30.36 60.33 28.08
C ARG A 179 29.81 61.75 28.07
N VAL A 180 29.95 62.44 29.19
CA VAL A 180 29.67 63.89 29.29
C VAL A 180 31.00 64.62 29.22
N ASN A 181 31.09 65.58 28.32
CA ASN A 181 32.27 66.42 28.15
C ASN A 181 32.04 67.82 28.70
N ASP A 182 33.11 68.52 29.04
CA ASP A 182 33.06 69.95 29.27
C ASP A 182 33.09 70.71 27.93
N LYS A 183 33.06 72.05 28.01
CA LYS A 183 33.10 72.93 26.84
C LYS A 183 34.37 72.74 26.00
N ASP A 184 35.45 72.29 26.63
CA ASP A 184 36.75 72.06 26.01
C ASP A 184 36.89 70.61 25.48
N GLY A 185 35.86 69.77 25.62
CA GLY A 185 35.85 68.38 25.15
C GLY A 185 36.48 67.36 26.10
N HIS A 186 36.95 67.79 27.29
CA HIS A 186 37.53 66.89 28.28
C HIS A 186 36.45 66.12 29.03
N PHE A 187 36.82 64.95 29.55
CA PHE A 187 35.93 64.09 30.31
C PHE A 187 35.39 64.85 31.53
N HIS A 188 34.09 65.03 31.62
CA HIS A 188 33.43 65.76 32.70
C HIS A 188 32.56 64.84 33.58
N GLY A 189 32.21 63.67 33.07
CA GLY A 189 31.45 62.68 33.82
C GLY A 189 30.77 61.67 32.92
N VAL A 190 29.83 60.92 33.49
CA VAL A 190 29.04 59.92 32.78
C VAL A 190 27.57 60.14 33.08
N LEU A 191 26.75 60.18 32.03
CA LEU A 191 25.30 60.17 32.13
C LEU A 191 24.81 58.74 31.87
N LEU A 192 24.02 58.21 32.79
CA LEU A 192 23.51 56.84 32.76
C LEU A 192 21.98 56.86 32.75
N ALA A 193 21.37 56.08 31.86
CA ALA A 193 20.00 55.65 31.95
C ALA A 193 19.95 54.14 32.18
N GLY A 194 19.28 53.70 33.24
CA GLY A 194 19.01 52.27 33.44
C GLY A 194 17.73 51.88 32.71
N ILE A 195 17.77 50.85 31.86
CA ILE A 195 16.55 50.24 31.31
C ILE A 195 16.13 49.10 32.24
N LYS A 196 14.85 49.09 32.65
CA LYS A 196 14.31 48.06 33.53
C LYS A 196 14.34 46.70 32.84
N MET A 197 14.94 45.69 33.46
CA MET A 197 14.87 44.33 32.91
C MET A 197 13.44 43.75 32.99
N SER A 198 12.66 44.15 33.99
CA SER A 198 11.24 43.77 34.14
C SER A 198 10.37 44.23 32.98
N TYR A 199 10.74 45.31 32.28
CA TYR A 199 10.08 45.75 31.07
C TYR A 199 10.18 44.70 29.96
N PHE A 200 11.39 44.16 29.73
CA PHE A 200 11.61 43.08 28.77
C PHE A 200 10.95 41.78 29.21
N ASP A 201 10.97 41.43 30.50
CA ASP A 201 10.26 40.24 31.00
C ASP A 201 8.75 40.32 30.72
N GLN A 202 8.11 41.46 31.01
CA GLN A 202 6.68 41.67 30.76
C GLN A 202 6.36 41.65 29.25
N PHE A 203 7.20 42.30 28.44
CA PHE A 203 7.05 42.28 26.98
C PHE A 203 7.24 40.88 26.39
N PHE A 204 8.23 40.12 26.85
CA PHE A 204 8.45 38.75 26.38
C PHE A 204 7.31 37.81 26.79
N LYS A 205 6.66 38.07 27.94
CA LYS A 205 5.46 37.35 28.38
C LYS A 205 4.21 37.68 27.56
N SER A 206 4.14 38.81 26.87
CA SER A 206 2.99 39.13 26.02
C SER A 206 2.94 38.31 24.72
N PHE A 207 4.03 37.63 24.36
CA PHE A 207 4.05 36.72 23.21
C PHE A 207 3.67 35.30 23.63
N SER A 208 2.67 34.75 22.95
CA SER A 208 2.27 33.34 23.05
C SER A 208 3.32 32.45 22.38
N ILE A 209 4.40 32.19 23.10
CA ILE A 209 5.36 31.13 22.81
C ILE A 209 5.01 29.94 23.68
N ASP A 210 5.25 28.74 23.16
CA ASP A 210 5.12 27.47 23.87
C ASP A 210 5.89 27.46 25.21
N ASP A 211 5.45 26.61 26.15
CA ASP A 211 6.02 26.54 27.50
C ASP A 211 7.51 26.19 27.50
N ASP A 212 7.93 25.41 26.51
CA ASP A 212 9.33 25.02 26.29
C ASP A 212 10.09 26.01 25.42
N GLY A 213 9.46 27.07 24.92
CA GLY A 213 10.11 28.07 24.11
C GLY A 213 10.95 29.06 24.93
N SER A 214 11.78 29.83 24.24
CA SER A 214 12.67 30.79 24.88
C SER A 214 12.82 32.05 24.07
N ILE A 215 12.96 33.18 24.75
CA ILE A 215 13.34 34.46 24.14
C ILE A 215 14.55 34.95 24.88
N PHE A 216 15.52 35.51 24.17
CA PHE A 216 16.61 36.23 24.81
C PHE A 216 17.01 37.50 24.06
N LEU A 217 17.58 38.43 24.83
CA LEU A 217 18.33 39.59 24.39
C LEU A 217 19.75 39.46 24.91
N ALA A 218 20.73 39.60 24.05
CA ALA A 218 22.15 39.51 24.38
C ALA A 218 22.95 40.61 23.65
N LEU A 219 24.14 40.89 24.13
CA LEU A 219 25.12 41.68 23.39
C LEU A 219 25.69 40.87 22.20
N THR A 220 26.29 41.53 21.22
CA THR A 220 26.93 40.87 20.07
C THR A 220 28.12 39.97 20.45
N ASP A 221 28.70 40.16 21.63
CA ASP A 221 29.73 39.29 22.22
C ASP A 221 29.15 38.01 22.87
N GLY A 222 27.83 37.86 22.88
CA GLY A 222 27.12 36.75 23.48
C GLY A 222 26.71 36.95 24.93
N THR A 223 27.02 38.07 25.58
CA THR A 223 26.63 38.32 26.97
C THR A 223 25.11 38.42 27.11
N LEU A 224 24.50 37.53 27.89
CA LEU A 224 23.05 37.48 28.08
C LEU A 224 22.55 38.66 28.93
N LEU A 225 21.65 39.47 28.39
CA LEU A 225 21.08 40.63 29.08
C LEU A 225 19.71 40.35 29.70
N ALA A 226 18.82 39.70 28.96
CA ALA A 226 17.47 39.34 29.41
C ALA A 226 17.01 38.05 28.74
N ARG A 227 16.18 37.26 29.43
CA ARG A 227 15.55 36.06 28.85
C ARG A 227 14.18 35.75 29.43
N ARG A 228 13.37 35.03 28.64
CA ARG A 228 12.16 34.32 29.07
C ARG A 228 12.34 32.81 28.79
N PRO A 229 11.96 31.91 29.73
CA PRO A 229 11.63 32.21 31.12
C PRO A 229 12.81 32.85 31.85
N PHE A 230 12.51 33.73 32.82
CA PHE A 230 13.54 34.44 33.57
C PHE A 230 14.30 33.48 34.50
N VAL A 231 15.63 33.45 34.38
CA VAL A 231 16.51 32.65 35.23
C VAL A 231 17.68 33.53 35.64
N GLU A 232 17.70 33.95 36.91
CA GLU A 232 18.66 34.93 37.40
C GLU A 232 20.11 34.48 37.27
N SER A 233 20.40 33.20 37.56
CA SER A 233 21.77 32.64 37.53
C SER A 233 22.42 32.66 36.14
N GLN A 234 21.64 32.89 35.08
CA GLN A 234 22.11 32.90 33.70
C GLN A 234 22.37 34.31 33.17
N ILE A 235 21.84 35.36 33.82
CA ILE A 235 22.06 36.74 33.38
C ILE A 235 23.55 37.08 33.47
N GLY A 236 24.10 37.66 32.41
CA GLY A 236 25.53 37.96 32.26
C GLY A 236 26.40 36.79 31.81
N GLN A 237 25.88 35.57 31.67
CA GLN A 237 26.64 34.46 31.10
C GLN A 237 26.88 34.67 29.60
N SER A 238 28.00 34.13 29.10
CA SER A 238 28.36 34.22 27.68
C SER A 238 27.75 33.08 26.86
N LEU A 239 27.02 33.45 25.82
CA LEU A 239 26.48 32.58 24.79
C LEU A 239 27.37 32.49 23.54
N ALA A 240 28.58 33.06 23.58
CA ALA A 240 29.49 33.14 22.42
C ALA A 240 29.82 31.77 21.79
N LYS A 241 29.82 30.70 22.59
CA LYS A 241 30.04 29.33 22.13
C LYS A 241 28.81 28.71 21.46
N GLY A 242 27.62 29.31 21.62
CA GLY A 242 26.37 28.81 21.04
C GLY A 242 26.33 28.99 19.55
N GLU A 243 25.62 28.10 18.84
CA GLU A 243 25.63 28.08 17.38
C GLU A 243 25.17 29.40 16.77
N ILE A 244 24.24 30.13 17.42
CA ILE A 244 23.80 31.45 16.95
C ILE A 244 25.00 32.40 16.80
N PHE A 245 25.87 32.48 17.80
CA PHE A 245 27.01 33.39 17.82
C PHE A 245 28.23 32.84 17.06
N SER A 246 28.50 31.54 17.17
CA SER A 246 29.71 30.94 16.61
C SER A 246 29.60 30.57 15.13
N LYS A 247 28.38 30.31 14.62
CA LYS A 247 28.17 29.76 13.27
C LYS A 247 27.24 30.61 12.40
N TYR A 248 26.16 31.13 12.98
CA TYR A 248 25.08 31.74 12.19
C TYR A 248 25.23 33.27 12.04
N LEU A 249 25.54 33.99 13.11
CA LEU A 249 25.74 35.45 13.09
C LEU A 249 26.96 35.87 12.26
N SER A 250 27.97 35.02 12.12
CA SER A 250 29.13 35.28 11.26
C SER A 250 28.77 35.33 9.77
N GLY A 251 27.69 34.67 9.35
CA GLY A 251 27.27 34.58 7.95
C GLY A 251 26.09 35.50 7.58
N SER A 252 25.21 35.83 8.53
CA SER A 252 24.06 36.70 8.29
C SER A 252 23.60 37.38 9.59
N MET A 253 23.19 38.65 9.50
CA MET A 253 22.65 39.41 10.63
C MET A 253 21.27 38.93 11.09
N SER A 254 20.59 38.10 10.31
CA SER A 254 19.34 37.45 10.73
C SER A 254 19.11 36.13 10.03
N GLY A 255 18.33 35.26 10.65
CA GLY A 255 17.99 33.97 10.07
C GLY A 255 17.20 33.08 11.01
N ASN A 256 16.99 31.85 10.55
CA ASN A 256 16.30 30.81 11.28
C ASN A 256 17.16 29.54 11.26
N ALA A 257 17.21 28.82 12.37
CA ALA A 257 17.95 27.57 12.47
C ALA A 257 17.38 26.66 13.56
N MET A 258 17.38 25.36 13.29
CA MET A 258 17.14 24.33 14.30
C MET A 258 18.42 24.10 15.10
N ILE A 259 18.43 24.46 16.38
CA ILE A 259 19.62 24.44 17.24
C ILE A 259 19.29 23.77 18.57
N GLY A 260 20.24 23.01 19.11
CA GLY A 260 20.19 22.55 20.50
C GLY A 260 20.62 23.66 21.46
N SER A 261 19.75 24.04 22.39
CA SER A 261 20.06 25.10 23.35
C SER A 261 21.22 24.72 24.26
N LEU A 262 22.24 25.58 24.37
CA LEU A 262 23.36 25.38 25.28
C LEU A 262 22.97 25.40 26.76
N LEU A 263 21.83 26.00 27.09
CA LEU A 263 21.43 26.25 28.47
C LEU A 263 20.64 25.09 29.09
N ASP A 264 19.92 24.32 28.26
CA ASP A 264 19.01 23.26 28.72
C ASP A 264 18.94 22.03 27.78
N GLY A 265 19.65 22.02 26.65
CA GLY A 265 19.76 20.88 25.74
C GLY A 265 18.58 20.67 24.78
N THR A 266 17.47 21.39 24.94
CA THR A 266 16.29 21.20 24.09
C THR A 266 16.52 21.73 22.67
N VAL A 267 16.09 20.96 21.67
CA VAL A 267 16.18 21.33 20.24
C VAL A 267 15.03 22.25 19.86
N ARG A 268 15.36 23.47 19.45
CA ARG A 268 14.40 24.53 19.14
C ARG A 268 14.65 25.14 17.77
N LEU A 269 13.58 25.63 17.15
CA LEU A 269 13.68 26.51 16.00
C LEU A 269 13.95 27.92 16.49
N HIS A 270 15.20 28.38 16.40
CA HIS A 270 15.59 29.74 16.74
C HIS A 270 15.43 30.65 15.52
N GLY A 271 14.67 31.72 15.67
CA GLY A 271 14.83 32.93 14.89
C GLY A 271 15.85 33.81 15.60
N TYR A 272 16.77 34.43 14.86
CA TYR A 272 17.75 35.36 15.42
C TYR A 272 17.88 36.60 14.55
N ARG A 273 18.18 37.74 15.18
CA ARG A 273 18.43 39.01 14.52
C ARG A 273 19.37 39.88 15.35
N GLN A 274 20.44 40.35 14.72
CA GLN A 274 21.28 41.43 15.21
C GLN A 274 20.66 42.77 14.82
N LEU A 275 20.68 43.74 15.73
CA LEU A 275 20.23 45.11 15.49
C LEU A 275 21.29 45.89 14.71
N ASP A 276 20.86 46.80 13.84
CA ASP A 276 21.77 47.59 13.00
C ASP A 276 22.42 48.73 13.80
N ALA A 277 21.64 49.45 14.61
CA ALA A 277 22.10 50.63 15.35
C ALA A 277 22.79 50.31 16.69
N TYR A 278 22.52 49.13 17.28
CA TYR A 278 22.98 48.76 18.62
C TYR A 278 23.63 47.37 18.60
N PRO A 279 24.66 47.13 19.44
CA PRO A 279 25.38 45.85 19.52
C PRO A 279 24.56 44.79 20.27
N LEU A 280 23.35 44.52 19.77
CA LEU A 280 22.37 43.65 20.40
C LEU A 280 21.92 42.57 19.43
N VAL A 281 21.66 41.39 20.00
CA VAL A 281 21.11 40.23 19.32
C VAL A 281 19.86 39.80 20.06
N VAL A 282 18.79 39.62 19.32
CA VAL A 282 17.52 39.06 19.80
C VAL A 282 17.33 37.68 19.19
N SER A 283 16.85 36.74 19.99
CA SER A 283 16.39 35.45 19.49
C SER A 283 15.07 35.05 20.15
N ALA A 284 14.16 34.50 19.33
CA ALA A 284 12.95 33.85 19.78
C ALA A 284 12.95 32.41 19.27
N ALA A 285 12.64 31.46 20.14
CA ALA A 285 12.75 30.04 19.85
C ALA A 285 11.53 29.27 20.33
N SER A 286 11.04 28.36 19.49
CA SER A 286 9.97 27.42 19.81
C SER A 286 10.49 25.99 19.72
N SER A 287 10.05 25.12 20.61
CA SER A 287 10.47 23.72 20.63
C SER A 287 9.99 22.96 19.38
N ARG A 288 10.83 22.03 18.90
CA ARG A 288 10.45 21.16 17.77
C ARG A 288 9.18 20.37 18.06
N ASP A 289 9.06 19.89 19.29
CA ASP A 289 7.96 19.03 19.71
C ASP A 289 6.65 19.80 19.79
N SER A 290 6.67 21.06 20.25
CA SER A 290 5.49 21.93 20.20
C SER A 290 5.04 22.23 18.77
N ILE A 291 6.00 22.59 17.89
CA ILE A 291 5.71 22.86 16.46
C ILE A 291 5.04 21.64 15.80
N LEU A 292 5.56 20.44 16.07
CA LEU A 292 5.07 19.20 15.45
C LEU A 292 3.94 18.51 16.23
N LYS A 293 3.52 19.03 17.38
CA LYS A 293 2.48 18.40 18.22
C LYS A 293 1.17 18.18 17.46
N GLY A 294 0.69 19.21 16.76
CA GLY A 294 -0.51 19.12 15.93
C GLY A 294 -0.35 18.16 14.74
N TRP A 295 0.86 18.13 14.17
CA TRP A 295 1.20 17.19 13.10
C TRP A 295 1.16 15.74 13.58
N TYR A 296 1.71 15.42 14.76
CA TYR A 296 1.67 14.07 15.32
C TYR A 296 0.23 13.57 15.55
N ASP A 297 -0.66 14.41 16.08
CA ASP A 297 -2.07 14.06 16.29
C ASP A 297 -2.79 13.79 14.96
N THR A 298 -2.57 14.66 13.96
CA THR A 298 -3.11 14.48 12.61
C THR A 298 -2.55 13.22 11.95
N ALA A 299 -1.25 12.99 12.07
CA ALA A 299 -0.57 11.82 11.52
C ALA A 299 -1.08 10.52 12.11
N PHE A 300 -1.30 10.50 13.43
CA PHE A 300 -1.88 9.35 14.11
C PHE A 300 -3.30 9.05 13.60
N LYS A 301 -4.18 10.06 13.57
CA LYS A 301 -5.55 9.91 13.07
C LYS A 301 -5.60 9.44 11.62
N SER A 302 -4.83 10.05 10.72
CA SER A 302 -4.75 9.66 9.31
C SER A 302 -4.20 8.24 9.13
N SER A 303 -3.20 7.85 9.92
CA SER A 303 -2.63 6.49 9.88
C SER A 303 -3.64 5.43 10.31
N VAL A 304 -4.43 5.70 11.36
CA VAL A 304 -5.50 4.79 11.80
C VAL A 304 -6.54 4.60 10.70
N ILE A 305 -6.99 5.69 10.06
CA ILE A 305 -7.98 5.62 8.98
C ILE A 305 -7.45 4.78 7.80
N VAL A 306 -6.23 5.05 7.33
CA VAL A 306 -5.63 4.29 6.22
C VAL A 306 -5.41 2.83 6.59
N ALA A 307 -5.00 2.54 7.83
CA ALA A 307 -4.84 1.17 8.31
C ALA A 307 -6.18 0.40 8.29
N LEU A 308 -7.27 1.04 8.70
CA LEU A 308 -8.62 0.44 8.62
C LEU A 308 -9.05 0.17 7.17
N VAL A 309 -8.77 1.10 6.25
CA VAL A 309 -9.08 0.92 4.82
C VAL A 309 -8.25 -0.22 4.22
N VAL A 310 -6.95 -0.28 4.50
CA VAL A 310 -6.06 -1.35 4.04
C VAL A 310 -6.50 -2.70 4.58
N LEU A 311 -6.90 -2.77 5.86
CA LEU A 311 -7.46 -3.99 6.46
C LEU A 311 -8.75 -4.40 5.75
N GLY A 312 -9.67 -3.46 5.50
CA GLY A 312 -10.92 -3.71 4.77
C GLY A 312 -10.69 -4.25 3.35
N VAL A 313 -9.77 -3.62 2.60
CA VAL A 313 -9.38 -4.07 1.25
C VAL A 313 -8.71 -5.45 1.30
N GLY A 314 -7.86 -5.70 2.30
CA GLY A 314 -7.24 -7.00 2.53
C GLY A 314 -8.25 -8.10 2.86
N LEU A 315 -9.24 -7.82 3.72
CA LEU A 315 -10.30 -8.75 4.09
C LEU A 315 -11.20 -9.06 2.89
N PHE A 316 -11.63 -8.03 2.16
CA PHE A 316 -12.40 -8.20 0.92
C PHE A 316 -11.61 -9.06 -0.08
N GLY A 317 -10.32 -8.76 -0.26
CA GLY A 317 -9.42 -9.53 -1.11
C GLY A 317 -9.32 -10.99 -0.70
N TRP A 318 -9.21 -11.28 0.59
CA TRP A 318 -9.19 -12.63 1.13
C TRP A 318 -10.50 -13.38 0.87
N VAL A 319 -11.65 -12.74 1.13
CA VAL A 319 -12.98 -13.31 0.85
C VAL A 319 -13.14 -13.60 -0.64
N PHE A 320 -12.78 -12.65 -1.50
CA PHE A 320 -12.85 -12.80 -2.95
C PHE A 320 -12.00 -13.97 -3.46
N VAL A 321 -10.74 -14.04 -3.01
CA VAL A 321 -9.83 -15.15 -3.38
C VAL A 321 -10.38 -16.49 -2.88
N ARG A 322 -10.99 -16.53 -1.68
CA ARG A 322 -11.64 -17.73 -1.16
C ARG A 322 -12.84 -18.14 -2.02
N GLN A 323 -13.67 -17.18 -2.44
CA GLN A 323 -14.85 -17.42 -3.28
C GLN A 323 -14.45 -17.97 -4.66
N VAL A 324 -13.43 -17.39 -5.30
CA VAL A 324 -12.90 -17.88 -6.59
C VAL A 324 -12.37 -19.32 -6.45
N ARG A 325 -11.62 -19.64 -5.38
CA ARG A 325 -11.13 -21.02 -5.14
C ARG A 325 -12.25 -22.02 -4.95
N LEU A 326 -13.34 -21.63 -4.29
CA LEU A 326 -14.52 -22.47 -4.12
C LEU A 326 -15.20 -22.72 -5.46
N GLY A 327 -15.37 -21.67 -6.28
CA GLY A 327 -15.92 -21.79 -7.63
C GLY A 327 -15.12 -22.76 -8.51
N GLU A 328 -13.79 -22.62 -8.54
CA GLU A 328 -12.89 -23.53 -9.28
C GLU A 328 -12.99 -25.00 -8.82
N ARG A 329 -13.28 -25.25 -7.54
CA ARG A 329 -13.47 -26.62 -7.02
C ARG A 329 -14.81 -27.19 -7.44
N VAL A 330 -15.88 -26.41 -7.26
CA VAL A 330 -17.25 -26.81 -7.65
C VAL A 330 -17.31 -27.11 -9.15
N GLU A 331 -16.70 -26.29 -9.99
CA GLU A 331 -16.66 -26.53 -11.44
C GLU A 331 -15.95 -27.85 -11.79
N LYS A 332 -14.82 -28.15 -11.13
CA LYS A 332 -14.09 -29.40 -11.33
C LYS A 332 -14.90 -30.62 -10.89
N ASP A 333 -15.55 -30.53 -9.73
CA ASP A 333 -16.35 -31.63 -9.19
C ASP A 333 -17.59 -31.87 -10.04
N LEU A 334 -18.25 -30.80 -10.50
CA LEU A 334 -19.36 -30.86 -11.44
C LEU A 334 -18.94 -31.52 -12.75
N ARG A 335 -17.76 -31.17 -13.28
CA ARG A 335 -17.24 -31.79 -14.51
C ARG A 335 -17.00 -33.28 -14.33
N LYS A 336 -16.36 -33.71 -13.23
CA LYS A 336 -16.17 -35.14 -12.92
C LYS A 336 -17.49 -35.88 -12.76
N ALA A 337 -18.45 -35.29 -12.06
CA ALA A 337 -19.77 -35.89 -11.89
C ALA A 337 -20.50 -36.03 -13.22
N LYS A 338 -20.42 -35.02 -14.10
CA LYS A 338 -20.97 -35.07 -15.45
C LYS A 338 -20.32 -36.18 -16.29
N ASP A 339 -19.00 -36.30 -16.25
CA ASP A 339 -18.27 -37.33 -16.99
C ASP A 339 -18.64 -38.74 -16.49
N ALA A 340 -18.74 -38.93 -15.17
CA ALA A 340 -19.15 -40.20 -14.57
C ALA A 340 -20.61 -40.58 -14.90
N LEU A 341 -21.53 -39.61 -14.82
CA LEU A 341 -22.93 -39.79 -15.23
C LEU A 341 -23.03 -40.19 -16.70
N ASN A 342 -22.25 -39.53 -17.57
CA ASN A 342 -22.25 -39.86 -18.99
C ASN A 342 -21.76 -41.29 -19.24
N LEU A 343 -20.72 -41.73 -18.52
CA LEU A 343 -20.22 -43.11 -18.62
C LEU A 343 -21.30 -44.12 -18.22
N ILE A 344 -21.91 -43.96 -17.04
CA ILE A 344 -22.98 -44.85 -16.54
C ILE A 344 -24.18 -44.85 -17.50
N ALA A 345 -24.53 -43.69 -18.05
CA ALA A 345 -25.67 -43.60 -18.94
C ALA A 345 -25.41 -44.28 -20.30
N THR A 346 -24.17 -44.36 -20.76
CA THR A 346 -23.80 -44.83 -22.12
C THR A 346 -23.20 -46.22 -22.17
N HIS A 347 -22.74 -46.75 -21.04
CA HIS A 347 -22.08 -48.06 -20.96
C HIS A 347 -22.83 -48.99 -20.00
N ASP A 348 -22.77 -50.29 -20.28
CA ASP A 348 -23.32 -51.32 -19.41
C ASP A 348 -22.42 -51.51 -18.18
N SER A 349 -23.02 -51.54 -16.99
CA SER A 349 -22.29 -51.55 -15.71
C SER A 349 -21.58 -52.87 -15.42
N LEU A 350 -22.06 -53.99 -15.98
CA LEU A 350 -21.44 -55.31 -15.78
C LEU A 350 -20.28 -55.54 -16.75
N THR A 351 -20.47 -55.20 -18.02
CA THR A 351 -19.56 -55.59 -19.11
C THR A 351 -18.59 -54.47 -19.54
N GLY A 352 -18.90 -53.20 -19.22
CA GLY A 352 -18.12 -52.05 -19.64
C GLY A 352 -18.13 -51.78 -21.16
N LEU A 353 -19.03 -52.46 -21.89
CA LEU A 353 -19.34 -52.16 -23.30
C LEU A 353 -20.32 -51.01 -23.40
N ALA A 354 -20.51 -50.47 -24.61
CA ALA A 354 -21.62 -49.57 -24.86
C ALA A 354 -22.95 -50.27 -24.50
N ASN A 355 -23.90 -49.55 -23.94
CA ASN A 355 -25.24 -50.09 -23.72
C ASN A 355 -26.12 -49.88 -24.96
N ARG A 356 -27.29 -50.52 -24.97
CA ARG A 356 -28.29 -50.38 -26.03
C ARG A 356 -28.59 -48.92 -26.40
N ARG A 357 -28.65 -48.02 -25.43
CA ARG A 357 -28.93 -46.59 -25.66
C ARG A 357 -27.82 -45.91 -26.47
N LEU A 358 -26.55 -46.16 -26.15
CA LEU A 358 -25.43 -45.64 -26.94
C LEU A 358 -25.40 -46.29 -28.33
N PHE A 359 -25.78 -47.56 -28.45
CA PHE A 359 -25.90 -48.23 -29.74
C PHE A 359 -26.95 -47.58 -30.64
N GLU A 360 -28.17 -47.35 -30.15
CA GLU A 360 -29.24 -46.71 -30.94
C GLU A 360 -28.78 -45.33 -31.45
N GLN A 361 -28.15 -44.52 -30.58
CA GLN A 361 -27.59 -43.22 -30.96
C GLN A 361 -26.47 -43.33 -32.01
N ALA A 362 -25.55 -44.28 -31.83
CA ALA A 362 -24.46 -44.50 -32.77
C ALA A 362 -24.97 -45.05 -34.11
N LEU A 363 -25.96 -45.93 -34.07
CA LEU A 363 -26.59 -46.52 -35.24
C LEU A 363 -27.20 -45.43 -36.11
N ASP A 364 -28.01 -44.53 -35.55
CA ASP A 364 -28.62 -43.43 -36.30
C ASP A 364 -27.55 -42.54 -36.98
N LEU A 365 -26.47 -42.23 -36.26
CA LEU A 365 -25.37 -41.41 -36.76
C LEU A 365 -24.62 -42.09 -37.90
N GLU A 366 -24.26 -43.37 -37.73
CA GLU A 366 -23.49 -44.14 -38.72
C GLU A 366 -24.34 -44.53 -39.92
N PHE A 367 -25.64 -44.81 -39.73
CA PHE A 367 -26.60 -45.03 -40.80
C PHE A 367 -26.72 -43.78 -41.69
N GLY A 368 -26.90 -42.61 -41.08
CA GLY A 368 -26.91 -41.34 -41.81
C GLY A 368 -25.57 -41.03 -42.49
N ARG A 369 -24.45 -41.43 -41.89
CA ARG A 369 -23.11 -41.31 -42.52
C ARG A 369 -22.98 -42.21 -43.74
N GLY A 370 -23.40 -43.48 -43.63
CA GLY A 370 -23.39 -44.45 -44.73
C GLY A 370 -24.18 -43.96 -45.95
N ILE A 371 -25.35 -43.35 -45.73
CA ILE A 371 -26.16 -42.75 -46.81
C ILE A 371 -25.39 -41.63 -47.52
N ARG A 372 -24.73 -40.75 -46.77
CA ARG A 372 -24.01 -39.59 -47.35
C ARG A 372 -22.73 -39.98 -48.08
N GLN A 373 -22.05 -41.02 -47.60
CA GLN A 373 -20.74 -41.44 -48.12
C GLN A 373 -20.84 -42.63 -49.07
N SER A 374 -22.04 -43.17 -49.30
CA SER A 374 -22.27 -44.41 -50.04
C SER A 374 -21.38 -45.55 -49.55
N SER A 375 -21.20 -45.64 -48.23
CA SER A 375 -20.30 -46.59 -47.59
C SER A 375 -21.05 -47.68 -46.86
N SER A 376 -20.47 -48.89 -46.81
CA SER A 376 -21.15 -50.04 -46.21
C SER A 376 -21.20 -49.94 -44.69
N LEU A 377 -22.34 -50.30 -44.11
CA LEU A 377 -22.55 -50.42 -42.68
C LEU A 377 -22.87 -51.88 -42.36
N SER A 378 -22.16 -52.44 -41.38
CA SER A 378 -22.33 -53.82 -40.94
C SER A 378 -22.74 -53.87 -39.47
N LEU A 379 -23.57 -54.85 -39.14
CA LEU A 379 -23.99 -55.18 -37.79
C LEU A 379 -23.78 -56.68 -37.55
N ILE A 380 -23.13 -56.99 -36.45
CA ILE A 380 -23.02 -58.35 -35.93
C ILE A 380 -23.90 -58.44 -34.69
N MET A 381 -24.91 -59.29 -34.70
CA MET A 381 -25.67 -59.70 -33.52
C MET A 381 -25.04 -60.98 -32.97
N LEU A 382 -24.74 -61.01 -31.68
CA LEU A 382 -24.10 -62.14 -30.99
C LEU A 382 -24.91 -62.55 -29.78
N ASP A 383 -24.98 -63.86 -29.53
CA ASP A 383 -25.60 -64.42 -28.34
C ASP A 383 -24.80 -65.62 -27.82
N ILE A 384 -24.71 -65.74 -26.49
CA ILE A 384 -24.01 -66.83 -25.83
C ILE A 384 -24.87 -68.10 -25.87
N ASP A 385 -24.35 -69.14 -26.51
CA ASP A 385 -25.07 -70.39 -26.69
C ASP A 385 -25.38 -71.07 -25.35
N TYR A 386 -26.64 -71.42 -25.15
CA TYR A 386 -27.12 -72.12 -23.95
C TYR A 386 -26.83 -71.38 -22.64
N PHE A 387 -26.80 -70.04 -22.63
CA PHE A 387 -26.46 -69.26 -21.44
C PHE A 387 -27.45 -69.46 -20.27
N LYS A 388 -28.74 -69.65 -20.54
CA LYS A 388 -29.71 -70.06 -19.50
C LYS A 388 -29.27 -71.33 -18.76
N ARG A 389 -28.82 -72.36 -19.49
CA ARG A 389 -28.31 -73.60 -18.88
C ARG A 389 -27.02 -73.38 -18.09
N TYR A 390 -26.19 -72.44 -18.54
CA TYR A 390 -25.00 -72.04 -17.80
C TYR A 390 -25.38 -71.44 -16.44
N ASN A 391 -26.34 -70.51 -16.43
CA ASN A 391 -26.86 -69.92 -15.20
C ASN A 391 -27.53 -70.95 -14.28
N ASP A 392 -28.29 -71.89 -14.86
CA ASP A 392 -28.93 -72.95 -14.08
C ASP A 392 -27.89 -73.89 -13.42
N ALA A 393 -26.73 -74.10 -14.06
CA ALA A 393 -25.68 -74.98 -13.57
C ALA A 393 -24.71 -74.30 -12.57
N TYR A 394 -24.38 -73.03 -12.80
CA TYR A 394 -23.31 -72.33 -12.06
C TYR A 394 -23.79 -71.12 -11.25
N GLY A 395 -25.07 -70.76 -11.37
CA GLY A 395 -25.67 -69.60 -10.72
C GLY A 395 -25.39 -68.28 -11.45
N HIS A 396 -26.25 -67.29 -11.22
CA HIS A 396 -26.20 -65.99 -11.90
C HIS A 396 -24.88 -65.22 -11.71
N VAL A 397 -24.23 -65.34 -10.55
CA VAL A 397 -22.94 -64.67 -10.29
C VAL A 397 -21.84 -65.21 -11.22
N ALA A 398 -21.79 -66.53 -11.44
CA ALA A 398 -20.87 -67.12 -12.41
C ALA A 398 -21.25 -66.75 -13.85
N GLY A 399 -22.55 -66.60 -14.13
CA GLY A 399 -23.07 -66.06 -15.39
C GLY A 399 -22.58 -64.64 -15.66
N ASP A 400 -22.64 -63.76 -14.67
CA ASP A 400 -22.16 -62.38 -14.76
C ASP A 400 -20.66 -62.31 -15.08
N HIS A 401 -19.86 -63.18 -14.45
CA HIS A 401 -18.45 -63.33 -14.80
C HIS A 401 -18.25 -63.81 -16.24
N CYS A 402 -19.04 -64.78 -16.70
CA CYS A 402 -19.01 -65.25 -18.09
C CYS A 402 -19.36 -64.12 -19.06
N LEU A 403 -20.37 -63.30 -18.77
CA LEU A 403 -20.75 -62.14 -19.60
C LEU A 403 -19.62 -61.10 -19.67
N ALA A 404 -18.97 -60.81 -18.55
CA ALA A 404 -17.83 -59.89 -18.51
C ALA A 404 -16.61 -60.43 -19.30
N GLU A 405 -16.36 -61.74 -19.24
CA GLU A 405 -15.31 -62.42 -20.00
C GLU A 405 -15.56 -62.32 -21.51
N VAL A 406 -16.77 -62.71 -21.95
CA VAL A 406 -17.19 -62.62 -23.36
C VAL A 406 -17.15 -61.17 -23.85
N ALA A 407 -17.64 -60.22 -23.06
CA ALA A 407 -17.60 -58.81 -23.40
C ALA A 407 -16.17 -58.29 -23.65
N ARG A 408 -15.20 -58.71 -22.81
CA ARG A 408 -13.79 -58.33 -22.99
C ARG A 408 -13.23 -58.89 -24.29
N VAL A 409 -13.59 -60.14 -24.62
CA VAL A 409 -13.20 -60.78 -25.89
C VAL A 409 -13.77 -60.01 -27.07
N VAL A 410 -15.08 -59.72 -27.06
CA VAL A 410 -15.75 -58.94 -28.11
C VAL A 410 -15.07 -57.57 -28.29
N LYS A 411 -14.81 -56.85 -27.19
CA LYS A 411 -14.11 -55.56 -27.22
C LYS A 411 -12.71 -55.67 -27.80
N SER A 412 -11.95 -56.71 -27.44
CA SER A 412 -10.59 -56.92 -27.94
C SER A 412 -10.52 -57.23 -29.43
N CYS A 413 -11.60 -57.72 -30.03
CA CYS A 413 -11.69 -57.95 -31.48
C CYS A 413 -12.06 -56.68 -32.26
N CYS A 414 -12.49 -55.62 -31.58
CA CYS A 414 -12.87 -54.33 -32.18
C CYS A 414 -11.67 -53.38 -32.13
N HIS A 415 -10.89 -53.33 -33.21
CA HIS A 415 -9.61 -52.60 -33.22
C HIS A 415 -9.72 -51.16 -33.73
N ARG A 416 -10.76 -50.81 -34.49
CA ARG A 416 -10.91 -49.45 -35.03
C ARG A 416 -11.68 -48.57 -34.06
N ALA A 417 -11.33 -47.28 -34.02
CA ALA A 417 -12.01 -46.30 -33.19
C ALA A 417 -13.50 -46.11 -33.55
N THR A 418 -13.92 -46.54 -34.74
CA THR A 418 -15.31 -46.51 -35.22
C THR A 418 -16.09 -47.79 -34.93
N ASP A 419 -15.42 -48.88 -34.54
CA ASP A 419 -16.08 -50.13 -34.20
C ASP A 419 -16.70 -49.99 -32.81
N LEU A 420 -17.99 -50.30 -32.67
CA LEU A 420 -18.71 -50.17 -31.41
C LEU A 420 -19.19 -51.53 -30.93
N ALA A 421 -18.53 -52.06 -29.89
CA ALA A 421 -18.99 -53.23 -29.16
C ALA A 421 -20.02 -52.84 -28.09
N VAL A 422 -21.15 -53.54 -28.08
CA VAL A 422 -22.34 -53.20 -27.33
C VAL A 422 -22.84 -54.43 -26.57
N ARG A 423 -23.29 -54.26 -25.33
CA ARG A 423 -24.22 -55.21 -24.71
C ARG A 423 -25.65 -54.77 -25.04
N TYR A 424 -26.30 -55.52 -25.92
CA TYR A 424 -27.61 -55.17 -26.47
C TYR A 424 -28.77 -55.58 -25.54
N GLY A 425 -28.60 -56.71 -24.86
CA GLY A 425 -29.60 -57.31 -23.96
C GLY A 425 -28.98 -58.09 -22.81
N GLY A 426 -29.72 -59.06 -22.26
CA GLY A 426 -29.29 -59.85 -21.11
C GLY A 426 -27.99 -60.64 -21.38
N GLU A 427 -28.04 -61.53 -22.37
CA GLU A 427 -26.91 -62.33 -22.88
C GLU A 427 -26.53 -61.99 -24.33
N GLU A 428 -27.13 -60.92 -24.86
CA GLU A 428 -27.02 -60.49 -26.24
C GLU A 428 -26.02 -59.32 -26.37
N PHE A 429 -25.16 -59.43 -27.37
CA PHE A 429 -24.17 -58.44 -27.72
C PHE A 429 -24.36 -58.01 -29.18
N ALA A 430 -23.91 -56.80 -29.48
CA ALA A 430 -23.86 -56.32 -30.86
C ALA A 430 -22.51 -55.69 -31.16
N VAL A 431 -22.08 -55.76 -32.40
CA VAL A 431 -20.92 -55.01 -32.90
C VAL A 431 -21.33 -54.23 -34.14
N LEU A 432 -21.35 -52.90 -34.01
CA LEU A 432 -21.59 -51.99 -35.13
C LEU A 432 -20.26 -51.69 -35.81
N LEU A 433 -20.19 -51.91 -37.12
CA LEU A 433 -18.98 -51.82 -37.92
C LEU A 433 -19.20 -50.87 -39.11
N PRO A 434 -18.89 -49.57 -38.96
CA PRO A 434 -18.94 -48.61 -40.06
C PRO A 434 -17.90 -48.94 -41.14
N ASN A 435 -18.19 -48.57 -42.39
CA ASN A 435 -17.33 -48.76 -43.55
C ASN A 435 -16.83 -50.22 -43.71
N THR A 436 -17.70 -51.18 -43.44
CA THR A 436 -17.37 -52.60 -43.44
C THR A 436 -18.44 -53.34 -44.19
N ASP A 437 -18.04 -54.14 -45.17
CA ASP A 437 -18.93 -55.00 -45.94
C ASP A 437 -19.17 -56.33 -45.22
N VAL A 438 -20.02 -57.18 -45.81
CA VAL A 438 -20.40 -58.46 -45.21
C VAL A 438 -19.21 -59.39 -44.99
N HIS A 439 -18.21 -59.35 -45.87
CA HIS A 439 -17.02 -60.17 -45.74
C HIS A 439 -16.18 -59.72 -44.54
N GLY A 440 -15.93 -58.41 -44.41
CA GLY A 440 -15.24 -57.84 -43.25
C GLY A 440 -15.98 -58.13 -41.93
N ALA A 441 -17.31 -58.02 -41.93
CA ALA A 441 -18.13 -58.36 -40.77
C ALA A 441 -17.99 -59.84 -40.38
N MET A 442 -18.01 -60.75 -41.37
CA MET A 442 -17.83 -62.18 -41.14
C MET A 442 -16.44 -62.54 -40.61
N VAL A 443 -15.38 -61.84 -41.06
CA VAL A 443 -14.03 -62.03 -40.52
C VAL A 443 -13.99 -61.67 -39.03
N ILE A 444 -14.56 -60.52 -38.65
CA ILE A 444 -14.64 -60.10 -37.25
C ILE A 444 -15.53 -61.05 -36.45
N ALA A 445 -16.65 -61.50 -37.00
CA ALA A 445 -17.55 -62.44 -36.35
C ALA A 445 -16.87 -63.79 -36.06
N GLU A 446 -16.15 -64.35 -37.03
CA GLU A 446 -15.37 -65.58 -36.83
C GLU A 446 -14.20 -65.38 -35.87
N GLN A 447 -13.56 -64.21 -35.87
CA GLN A 447 -12.53 -63.88 -34.90
C GLN A 447 -13.10 -63.86 -33.48
N ILE A 448 -14.24 -63.20 -33.26
CA ILE A 448 -14.94 -63.19 -31.97
C ILE A 448 -15.29 -64.61 -31.56
N ARG A 449 -15.92 -65.39 -32.45
CA ARG A 449 -16.32 -66.78 -32.19
C ARG A 449 -15.17 -67.66 -31.71
N ARG A 450 -14.06 -67.65 -32.46
CA ARG A 450 -12.86 -68.42 -32.13
C ARG A 450 -12.21 -67.93 -30.85
N SER A 451 -12.18 -66.62 -30.63
CA SER A 451 -11.58 -66.03 -29.42
C SER A 451 -12.37 -66.40 -28.16
N VAL A 452 -13.71 -66.40 -28.22
CA VAL A 452 -14.56 -66.85 -27.11
C VAL A 452 -14.35 -68.34 -26.84
N MET A 453 -14.30 -69.16 -27.88
CA MET A 453 -14.02 -70.59 -27.74
C MET A 453 -12.64 -70.84 -27.11
N ASN A 454 -11.62 -70.06 -27.51
CA ASN A 454 -10.26 -70.17 -26.98
C ASN A 454 -10.11 -69.71 -25.52
N CYS A 455 -11.08 -68.98 -24.97
CA CYS A 455 -11.11 -68.70 -23.53
C CYS A 455 -11.37 -69.95 -22.68
N ASN A 456 -11.84 -71.05 -23.29
CA ASN A 456 -12.07 -72.35 -22.64
C ASN A 456 -12.90 -72.24 -21.34
N ILE A 457 -13.90 -71.35 -21.32
CA ILE A 457 -14.80 -71.18 -20.17
C ILE A 457 -15.67 -72.43 -20.07
N ASN A 458 -15.57 -73.18 -18.97
CA ASN A 458 -16.23 -74.46 -18.78
C ASN A 458 -17.77 -74.33 -18.79
N HIS A 459 -18.47 -75.07 -19.66
CA HIS A 459 -19.93 -75.10 -19.75
C HIS A 459 -20.44 -76.55 -19.83
N SER A 460 -20.69 -77.17 -18.68
CA SER A 460 -21.14 -78.57 -18.58
C SER A 460 -22.53 -78.81 -19.18
N GLY A 461 -23.34 -77.75 -19.31
CA GLY A 461 -24.67 -77.80 -19.92
C GLY A 461 -24.68 -77.61 -21.45
N ALA A 462 -23.53 -77.30 -22.06
CA ALA A 462 -23.36 -77.21 -23.50
C ALA A 462 -22.78 -78.51 -24.08
N PRO A 463 -23.21 -78.95 -25.28
CA PRO A 463 -22.67 -80.16 -25.93
C PRO A 463 -21.16 -80.13 -26.17
N SER A 464 -20.58 -78.94 -26.30
CA SER A 464 -19.15 -78.71 -26.46
C SER A 464 -18.34 -78.83 -25.17
N GLY A 465 -18.98 -78.73 -23.99
CA GLY A 465 -18.30 -78.65 -22.70
C GLY A 465 -17.69 -77.28 -22.37
N TYR A 466 -17.79 -76.31 -23.27
CA TYR A 466 -17.29 -74.94 -23.10
C TYR A 466 -18.24 -73.92 -23.72
N VAL A 467 -18.18 -72.67 -23.23
CA VAL A 467 -18.98 -71.54 -23.71
C VAL A 467 -18.67 -71.28 -25.18
N THR A 468 -19.73 -71.22 -25.99
CA THR A 468 -19.66 -70.83 -27.41
C THR A 468 -20.63 -69.70 -27.68
N VAL A 469 -20.45 -69.05 -28.82
CA VAL A 469 -21.32 -67.95 -29.28
C VAL A 469 -21.80 -68.23 -30.70
N SER A 470 -23.04 -67.87 -30.95
CA SER A 470 -23.59 -67.79 -32.30
C SER A 470 -23.63 -66.33 -32.74
N LEU A 471 -23.36 -66.06 -34.02
CA LEU A 471 -23.30 -64.71 -34.56
C LEU A 471 -24.10 -64.59 -35.86
N GLY A 472 -24.90 -63.54 -35.98
CA GLY A 472 -25.57 -63.14 -37.20
C GLY A 472 -24.96 -61.87 -37.74
N CYS A 473 -24.55 -61.89 -39.01
CA CYS A 473 -23.98 -60.73 -39.67
C CYS A 473 -24.92 -60.24 -40.77
N HIS A 474 -25.18 -58.93 -40.78
CA HIS A 474 -25.82 -58.28 -41.91
C HIS A 474 -25.04 -57.01 -42.28
N ALA A 475 -24.89 -56.80 -43.58
CA ALA A 475 -24.20 -55.64 -44.13
C ALA A 475 -24.90 -55.18 -45.38
N PHE A 476 -24.95 -53.87 -45.58
CA PHE A 476 -25.45 -53.26 -46.80
C PHE A 476 -24.89 -51.84 -46.94
N VAL A 477 -25.19 -51.19 -48.06
CA VAL A 477 -24.95 -49.76 -48.23
C VAL A 477 -26.30 -49.06 -48.03
N PRO A 478 -26.50 -48.31 -46.94
CA PRO A 478 -27.81 -47.75 -46.61
C PRO A 478 -28.23 -46.66 -47.60
N THR A 479 -29.50 -46.65 -47.95
CA THR A 479 -30.17 -45.63 -48.74
C THR A 479 -31.23 -44.91 -47.92
N ARG A 480 -31.83 -43.84 -48.47
CA ARG A 480 -32.92 -43.11 -47.78
C ARG A 480 -34.22 -43.90 -47.64
N LEU A 481 -34.35 -45.03 -48.33
CA LEU A 481 -35.54 -45.89 -48.29
C LEU A 481 -35.42 -47.00 -47.25
N ASP A 482 -34.24 -47.17 -46.66
CA ASP A 482 -33.96 -48.24 -45.70
C ASP A 482 -34.23 -47.78 -44.26
N SER A 483 -34.53 -48.74 -43.39
CA SER A 483 -34.81 -48.51 -41.97
C SER A 483 -33.75 -49.18 -41.09
N THR A 484 -33.39 -48.52 -39.98
CA THR A 484 -32.47 -49.04 -38.98
C THR A 484 -33.06 -50.25 -38.25
N GLU A 485 -34.39 -50.28 -38.06
CA GLU A 485 -35.10 -51.42 -37.48
C GLU A 485 -34.96 -52.66 -38.36
N VAL A 486 -35.22 -52.55 -39.66
CA VAL A 486 -35.06 -53.67 -40.63
C VAL A 486 -33.62 -54.15 -40.68
N PHE A 487 -32.66 -53.24 -40.53
CA PHE A 487 -31.23 -53.59 -40.48
C PHE A 487 -30.89 -54.45 -39.26
N ILE A 488 -31.40 -54.11 -38.07
CA ILE A 488 -31.26 -54.92 -36.86
C ILE A 488 -31.97 -56.26 -37.02
N GLU A 489 -33.21 -56.27 -37.52
CA GLU A 489 -34.00 -57.49 -37.72
C GLU A 489 -33.30 -58.49 -38.65
N ARG A 490 -32.61 -58.03 -39.70
CA ARG A 490 -31.86 -58.91 -40.60
C ARG A 490 -30.62 -59.51 -39.95
N ALA A 491 -29.91 -58.74 -39.11
CA ALA A 491 -28.78 -59.27 -38.35
C ALA A 491 -29.25 -60.29 -37.29
N ASP A 492 -30.40 -60.03 -36.66
CA ASP A 492 -31.03 -60.96 -35.70
C ASP A 492 -31.54 -62.24 -36.39
N ALA A 493 -32.14 -62.13 -37.58
CA ALA A 493 -32.56 -63.29 -38.37
C ALA A 493 -31.36 -64.18 -38.77
N ALA A 494 -30.22 -63.57 -39.11
CA ALA A 494 -28.98 -64.30 -39.36
C ALA A 494 -28.47 -64.99 -38.08
N LEU A 495 -28.60 -64.35 -36.91
CA LEU A 495 -28.22 -64.95 -35.63
C LEU A 495 -29.11 -66.15 -35.30
N TYR A 496 -30.42 -66.02 -35.54
CA TYR A 496 -31.37 -67.11 -35.40
C TYR A 496 -31.00 -68.30 -36.29
N GLN A 497 -30.63 -68.05 -37.55
CA GLN A 497 -30.15 -69.08 -38.47
C GLN A 497 -28.88 -69.76 -37.96
N ALA A 498 -27.92 -69.02 -37.39
CA ALA A 498 -26.73 -69.58 -36.78
C ALA A 498 -27.08 -70.52 -35.61
N LYS A 499 -28.01 -70.10 -34.74
CA LYS A 499 -28.50 -70.91 -33.60
C LYS A 499 -29.21 -72.19 -34.07
N HIS A 500 -30.05 -72.13 -35.09
CA HIS A 500 -30.79 -73.29 -35.59
C HIS A 500 -29.93 -74.25 -36.42
N SER A 501 -28.88 -73.74 -37.07
CA SER A 501 -28.01 -74.57 -37.90
C SER A 501 -27.00 -75.40 -37.10
N GLY A 502 -27.04 -75.34 -35.76
CA GLY A 502 -26.18 -76.14 -34.87
C GLY A 502 -25.28 -75.31 -33.95
N ARG A 503 -25.52 -74.00 -33.82
CA ARG A 503 -24.80 -73.07 -32.92
C ARG A 503 -23.30 -73.00 -33.19
N ASN A 504 -22.55 -72.27 -32.35
CA ASN A 504 -21.11 -72.03 -32.47
C ASN A 504 -20.66 -71.72 -33.90
N ARG A 505 -21.33 -70.75 -34.54
CA ARG A 505 -21.05 -70.35 -35.92
C ARG A 505 -21.46 -68.90 -36.18
N SER A 506 -20.89 -68.33 -37.23
CA SER A 506 -21.40 -67.12 -37.85
C SER A 506 -22.32 -67.48 -39.03
N ALA A 507 -23.34 -66.66 -39.29
CA ALA A 507 -24.22 -66.78 -40.44
C ALA A 507 -24.53 -65.40 -41.04
N VAL A 508 -24.90 -65.40 -42.32
CA VAL A 508 -25.39 -64.24 -43.07
C VAL A 508 -26.73 -64.62 -43.70
N LEU A 509 -27.70 -63.72 -43.68
CA LEU A 509 -28.97 -63.93 -44.37
C LEU A 509 -28.73 -63.91 -45.89
N SER A 510 -28.99 -65.04 -46.58
CA SER A 510 -28.96 -65.11 -48.04
C SER A 510 -30.14 -64.33 -48.62
N MET A 511 -29.92 -63.48 -49.63
CA MET A 511 -30.98 -62.64 -50.23
C MET A 511 -32.05 -63.41 -51.04
N ASP A 512 -31.97 -64.74 -51.11
CA ASP A 512 -32.86 -65.57 -51.94
C ASP A 512 -34.08 -66.18 -51.18
N GLY A 513 -34.35 -65.77 -49.93
CA GLY A 513 -35.48 -66.27 -49.14
C GLY A 513 -36.37 -65.16 -48.60
N SER A 514 -37.64 -65.15 -49.00
CA SER A 514 -38.67 -64.23 -48.51
C SER A 514 -38.84 -64.26 -46.99
N VAL A 515 -38.73 -63.09 -46.36
CA VAL A 515 -38.87 -62.84 -44.90
C VAL A 515 -40.29 -63.16 -44.36
N GLY A 516 -41.24 -63.55 -45.23
CA GLY A 516 -42.66 -63.73 -44.89
C GLY A 516 -43.03 -64.97 -44.05
N GLU A 517 -42.19 -66.02 -43.96
CA GLU A 517 -42.61 -67.30 -43.37
C GLU A 517 -42.00 -67.65 -42.00
N LEU A 518 -41.03 -66.89 -41.48
CA LEU A 518 -40.33 -67.23 -40.22
C LEU A 518 -40.94 -66.60 -38.95
N MET A 519 -42.00 -65.80 -39.06
CA MET A 519 -42.60 -65.02 -37.95
C MET A 519 -43.91 -65.61 -37.38
N ARG A 520 -44.20 -66.91 -37.60
CA ARG A 520 -45.33 -67.59 -36.94
C ARG A 520 -44.93 -68.93 -36.33
N SER A 521 -44.25 -68.88 -35.19
CA SER A 521 -44.38 -69.91 -34.14
C SER A 521 -43.76 -69.39 -32.83
N ASP A 522 -44.64 -69.13 -31.86
CA ASP A 522 -44.44 -69.06 -30.40
C ASP A 522 -43.35 -68.13 -29.81
N ARG A 523 -43.82 -66.95 -29.37
CA ARG A 523 -43.41 -66.30 -28.12
C ARG A 523 -44.58 -66.30 -27.15
#